data_AF-A0A645JQE3-F1
#
_entry.id   AF-A0A645JQE3-F1
#
_cell.length_a   1.000
_cell.length_b   1.000
_cell.length_c   1.000
_cell.angle_alpha   90.00
_cell.angle_beta   90.00
_cell.angle_gamma   90.00
#
_symmetry.space_group_name_H-M   'P 1'
#
loop_
_entity.id
_entity.type
_entity.pdbx_description
1 polymer ?
#
loop_
_entity_poly.entity_id
_entity_poly.type
_entity_poly.pdbx_seq_one_letter_code
_entity_poly.pdbx_strand_id
1 'polypeptide(L)'
;MAVKTVLIQENAAWADDVSSDEPPESCSDFILEEKDVREFFKVARKATHTEHNHDLLMSRCYARGLVILLDGSEGFWRIDRARRGKIVFPDKSVLFFFCAECRSEAYGEACDIDCIHAD
;
A
#
# COMPACT_ATOMS: atom_id res chain seq x y z
N MET A 1 -8.72 -7.48 -7.68
CA MET A 1 -8.30 -8.81 -7.16
C MET A 1 -9.16 -9.17 -5.97
N ALA A 2 -9.72 -10.39 -5.93
CA ALA A 2 -10.61 -10.79 -4.85
C ALA A 2 -9.83 -11.49 -3.73
N VAL A 3 -9.98 -11.01 -2.50
CA VAL A 3 -9.33 -11.54 -1.30
C VAL A 3 -10.34 -12.23 -0.40
N LYS A 4 -9.98 -13.40 0.14
CA LYS A 4 -10.81 -14.17 1.08
C LYS A 4 -10.60 -13.67 2.50
N THR A 5 -9.35 -13.63 2.93
CA THR A 5 -8.94 -13.25 4.29
C THR A 5 -7.91 -12.14 4.21
N VAL A 6 -8.03 -11.15 5.08
CA VAL A 6 -7.01 -10.13 5.31
C VAL A 6 -6.68 -10.16 6.80
N LEU A 7 -5.40 -10.28 7.12
CA LEU A 7 -4.88 -10.09 8.46
C LEU A 7 -3.90 -8.92 8.43
N ILE A 8 -4.15 -7.92 9.28
CA ILE A 8 -3.24 -6.80 9.48
C ILE A 8 -2.28 -7.17 10.60
N GLN A 9 -0.98 -7.14 10.32
CA GLN A 9 0.05 -7.43 11.31
C GLN A 9 0.68 -6.15 11.84
N GLU A 10 0.71 -5.10 11.02
CA GLU A 10 1.30 -3.82 11.37
C GLU A 10 0.59 -2.68 10.63
N ASN A 11 0.34 -1.58 11.34
CA ASN A 11 -0.23 -0.32 10.86
C ASN A 11 0.69 0.82 11.34
N ALA A 12 0.55 2.02 10.76
CA ALA A 12 1.39 3.18 11.11
C ALA A 12 2.90 2.90 11.07
N ALA A 13 3.34 1.95 10.23
CA ALA A 13 4.74 1.57 10.16
C ALA A 13 5.54 2.56 9.32
N TRP A 14 6.82 2.69 9.62
CA TRP A 14 7.76 3.60 8.97
C TRP A 14 8.85 2.85 8.20
N ALA A 15 9.22 3.37 7.03
CA ALA A 15 10.29 2.83 6.20
C ALA A 15 11.39 3.86 5.98
N ASP A 16 12.55 3.64 6.62
CA ASP A 16 13.73 4.52 6.52
C ASP A 16 14.38 4.53 5.12
N ASP A 17 14.12 3.50 4.32
CA ASP A 17 14.74 3.27 3.01
C ASP A 17 13.96 3.88 1.83
N VAL A 18 12.84 4.56 2.10
CA VAL A 18 12.06 5.29 1.09
C VAL A 18 12.49 6.76 1.10
N SER A 19 12.68 7.36 -0.08
CA SER A 19 12.95 8.79 -0.22
C SER A 19 11.63 9.57 -0.25
N SER A 20 11.33 10.31 0.81
CA SER A 20 10.19 11.23 0.92
C SER A 20 10.45 12.21 2.09
N ASP A 21 9.78 13.36 2.05
CA ASP A 21 9.85 14.42 3.06
C ASP A 21 8.91 14.20 4.26
N GLU A 22 8.13 13.11 4.26
CA GLU A 22 7.33 12.72 5.42
C GLU A 22 8.23 12.58 6.67
N PRO A 23 7.80 13.06 7.84
CA PRO A 23 8.47 12.76 9.10
C PRO A 23 7.86 11.50 9.77
N PRO A 24 8.61 10.72 10.57
CA PRO A 24 8.11 9.45 11.16
C PRO A 24 6.80 9.57 11.93
N GLU A 25 6.61 10.69 12.62
CA GLU A 25 5.40 10.99 13.38
C GLU A 25 4.13 11.07 12.52
N SER A 26 4.24 11.35 11.22
CA SER A 26 3.07 11.47 10.33
C SER A 26 2.38 10.13 10.07
N CYS A 27 3.04 9.01 10.37
CA CYS A 27 2.48 7.68 10.14
C CYS A 27 1.43 7.27 11.18
N SER A 28 1.34 7.95 12.33
CA SER A 28 0.35 7.62 13.37
C SER A 28 -1.09 7.63 12.85
N ASP A 29 -1.33 8.43 11.81
CA ASP A 29 -2.66 8.63 11.25
C ASP A 29 -2.91 7.68 10.05
N PHE A 30 -1.87 6.96 9.59
CA PHE A 30 -2.00 5.92 8.56
C PHE A 30 -2.39 4.57 9.17
N ILE A 31 -3.68 4.45 9.50
CA ILE A 31 -4.27 3.23 10.06
C ILE A 31 -5.26 2.65 9.05
N LEU A 32 -4.92 1.49 8.48
CA LEU A 32 -5.87 0.74 7.65
C LEU A 32 -6.71 -0.20 8.52
N GLU A 33 -8.00 -0.29 8.22
CA GLU A 33 -8.87 -1.36 8.69
C GLU A 33 -8.98 -2.46 7.61
N GLU A 34 -9.51 -3.62 7.99
CA GLU A 34 -9.70 -4.74 7.06
C GLU A 34 -10.52 -4.34 5.82
N LYS A 35 -11.53 -3.47 6.01
CA LYS A 35 -12.39 -2.97 4.93
C LYS A 35 -11.59 -2.16 3.90
N ASP A 36 -10.61 -1.36 4.33
CA ASP A 36 -9.80 -0.51 3.46
C ASP A 36 -8.87 -1.37 2.59
N VAL A 37 -8.26 -2.40 3.19
CA VAL A 37 -7.39 -3.34 2.49
C VAL A 37 -8.19 -4.17 1.48
N ARG A 38 -9.40 -4.61 1.85
CA ARG A 38 -10.29 -5.34 0.93
C ARG A 38 -10.72 -4.46 -0.24
N GLU A 39 -11.14 -3.23 0.01
CA GLU A 39 -11.54 -2.31 -1.05
C GLU A 39 -10.34 -1.97 -1.95
N PHE A 40 -9.16 -1.73 -1.37
CA PHE A 40 -7.92 -1.55 -2.12
C PHE A 40 -7.71 -2.69 -3.12
N PHE A 41 -7.67 -3.94 -2.66
CA PHE A 41 -7.42 -5.04 -3.59
C PHE A 41 -8.53 -5.23 -4.61
N LYS A 42 -9.77 -4.87 -4.29
CA LYS A 42 -10.91 -4.95 -5.19
C LYS A 42 -10.80 -3.96 -6.35
N VAL A 43 -10.43 -2.70 -6.09
CA VAL A 43 -10.47 -1.61 -7.08
C VAL A 43 -9.10 -1.21 -7.63
N ALA A 44 -8.00 -1.56 -6.95
CA ALA A 44 -6.67 -1.26 -7.42
C ALA A 44 -6.38 -1.93 -8.77
N ARG A 45 -5.73 -1.19 -9.66
CA ARG A 45 -5.17 -1.75 -10.89
C ARG A 45 -3.85 -2.46 -10.57
N LYS A 46 -3.49 -3.42 -11.41
CA LYS A 46 -2.11 -3.92 -11.42
C LYS A 46 -1.18 -2.82 -11.93
N ALA A 47 -0.02 -2.70 -11.29
CA ALA A 47 1.07 -1.85 -11.73
C ALA A 47 2.23 -2.74 -12.21
N THR A 48 3.08 -2.18 -13.05
CA THR A 48 4.37 -2.78 -13.38
C THR A 48 5.37 -2.57 -12.25
N HIS A 49 6.47 -3.33 -12.30
CA HIS A 49 7.59 -3.13 -11.38
C HIS A 49 8.19 -1.72 -11.48
N THR A 50 8.33 -1.19 -12.70
CA THR A 50 8.85 0.16 -12.95
C THR A 50 7.93 1.23 -12.38
N GLU A 51 6.63 1.17 -12.69
CA GLU A 51 5.67 2.12 -12.14
C GLU A 51 5.70 2.13 -10.62
N HIS A 52 5.69 0.94 -10.00
CA HIS A 52 5.65 0.83 -8.55
C HIS A 52 6.91 1.40 -7.88
N ASN A 53 8.10 1.20 -8.45
CA ASN A 53 9.36 1.56 -7.79
C ASN A 53 9.96 2.89 -8.24
N HIS A 54 9.50 3.47 -9.35
CA HIS A 54 10.11 4.66 -9.93
C HIS A 54 9.10 5.77 -10.26
N ASP A 55 7.95 5.42 -10.84
CA ASP A 55 7.06 6.44 -11.41
C ASP A 55 5.97 6.90 -10.45
N LEU A 56 5.54 6.02 -9.54
CA LEU A 56 4.50 6.31 -8.56
C LEU A 56 5.10 6.90 -7.29
N LEU A 57 4.40 7.89 -6.73
CA LEU A 57 4.74 8.52 -5.46
C LEU A 57 4.92 7.47 -4.36
N MET A 58 5.97 7.65 -3.55
CA MET A 58 6.33 6.72 -2.49
C MET A 58 6.09 7.36 -1.14
N SER A 59 5.32 6.69 -0.28
CA SER A 59 5.23 7.08 1.12
C SER A 59 6.10 6.16 1.99
N ARG A 60 6.70 6.77 3.02
CA ARG A 60 7.39 6.05 4.11
C ARG A 60 6.41 5.36 5.04
N CYS A 61 5.20 5.87 5.15
CA CYS A 61 4.14 5.31 5.99
C CYS A 61 3.46 4.12 5.30
N TYR A 62 3.43 2.98 5.98
CA TYR A 62 2.84 1.76 5.44
C TYR A 62 2.13 0.90 6.48
N ALA A 63 1.33 -0.01 5.96
CA ALA A 63 0.68 -1.09 6.69
C ALA A 63 1.00 -2.40 5.97
N ARG A 64 1.05 -3.50 6.72
CA ARG A 64 1.35 -4.82 6.16
C ARG A 64 0.66 -5.94 6.91
N GLY A 65 0.60 -7.08 6.25
CA GLY A 65 0.19 -8.32 6.88
C GLY A 65 0.05 -9.47 5.90
N LEU A 66 -0.88 -10.38 6.20
CA LEU A 66 -1.13 -11.59 5.43
C LEU A 66 -2.45 -11.48 4.67
N VAL A 67 -2.49 -12.08 3.49
CA VAL A 67 -3.70 -12.21 2.68
C VAL A 67 -3.85 -13.65 2.20
N ILE A 68 -5.09 -14.13 2.21
CA ILE A 68 -5.48 -15.37 1.52
C ILE A 68 -6.40 -14.96 0.37
N LEU A 69 -6.05 -15.34 -0.85
CA LEU A 69 -6.83 -15.08 -2.06
C LEU A 69 -8.00 -16.06 -2.19
N LEU A 70 -8.97 -15.76 -3.06
CA LEU A 70 -10.11 -16.67 -3.28
C LEU A 70 -9.69 -18.05 -3.83
N ASP A 71 -8.57 -18.12 -4.56
CA ASP A 71 -8.02 -19.38 -5.08
C ASP A 71 -7.24 -20.19 -4.02
N GLY A 72 -7.13 -19.67 -2.79
CA GLY A 72 -6.41 -20.29 -1.69
C GLY A 72 -4.93 -19.91 -1.60
N SER A 73 -4.41 -19.12 -2.55
CA SER A 73 -3.02 -18.64 -2.50
C SER A 73 -2.82 -17.69 -1.31
N GLU A 74 -1.68 -17.82 -0.64
CA GLU A 74 -1.31 -16.98 0.50
C GLU A 74 -0.14 -16.08 0.16
N GLY A 75 -0.15 -14.85 0.67
CA GLY A 75 0.94 -13.90 0.45
C GLY A 75 1.04 -12.85 1.54
N PHE A 76 2.17 -12.16 1.55
CA PHE A 76 2.40 -10.99 2.39
C PHE A 76 2.07 -9.74 1.61
N TRP A 77 1.14 -8.93 2.12
CA TRP A 77 0.82 -7.67 1.50
C TRP A 77 1.47 -6.50 2.24
N ARG A 78 1.73 -5.42 1.49
CA ARG A 78 2.07 -4.10 2.01
C ARG A 78 1.33 -3.05 1.20
N ILE A 79 0.75 -2.06 1.87
CA ILE A 79 0.13 -0.89 1.26
C ILE A 79 0.73 0.35 1.94
N ASP A 80 1.09 1.36 1.16
CA ASP A 80 1.56 2.64 1.69
C ASP A 80 0.52 3.76 1.56
N ARG A 81 0.77 4.88 2.26
CA ARG A 81 -0.11 6.05 2.29
C ARG A 81 -0.33 6.65 0.90
N ALA A 82 0.61 6.44 -0.02
CA ALA A 82 0.57 6.85 -1.42
C ALA A 82 -0.30 5.95 -2.31
N ARG A 83 -1.08 5.02 -1.73
CA ARG A 83 -2.01 4.12 -2.44
C ARG A 83 -1.27 3.14 -3.37
N ARG A 84 0.00 2.83 -3.09
CA ARG A 84 0.68 1.71 -3.72
C ARG A 84 0.56 0.47 -2.85
N GLY A 85 0.49 -0.67 -3.50
CA GLY A 85 0.43 -1.95 -2.81
C GLY A 85 1.26 -3.00 -3.50
N LYS A 86 1.68 -4.01 -2.75
CA LYS A 86 2.28 -5.22 -3.31
C LYS A 86 1.87 -6.45 -2.53
N ILE A 87 1.85 -7.59 -3.20
CA ILE A 87 1.76 -8.93 -2.59
C ILE A 87 3.02 -9.69 -2.96
N VAL A 88 3.73 -10.20 -1.97
CA VAL A 88 4.89 -11.10 -2.13
C VAL A 88 4.45 -12.50 -1.76
N PHE A 89 4.58 -13.43 -2.70
CA PHE A 89 4.26 -14.85 -2.50
C PHE A 89 5.47 -15.65 -2.02
N PRO A 90 5.26 -16.86 -1.45
CA PRO A 90 6.36 -17.72 -0.98
C PRO A 90 7.38 -18.10 -2.07
N ASP A 91 6.96 -18.16 -3.33
CA ASP A 91 7.82 -18.42 -4.50
C ASP A 91 8.64 -17.19 -4.95
N LYS A 92 8.55 -16.08 -4.20
CA LYS A 92 9.15 -14.77 -4.47
C LYS A 92 8.55 -14.03 -5.66
N SER A 93 7.48 -14.53 -6.26
CA SER A 93 6.71 -13.73 -7.22
C SER A 93 6.08 -12.54 -6.49
N VAL A 94 6.01 -11.40 -7.19
CA VAL A 94 5.46 -10.16 -6.63
C VAL A 94 4.42 -9.61 -7.58
N LEU A 95 3.27 -9.24 -7.01
CA LEU A 95 2.27 -8.44 -7.71
C LEU A 95 2.30 -7.02 -7.17
N PHE A 96 2.35 -6.05 -8.08
CA PHE A 96 2.30 -4.63 -7.74
C PHE A 96 0.93 -4.06 -8.09
N PHE A 97 0.50 -3.10 -7.28
CA PHE A 97 -0.81 -2.48 -7.36
C PHE A 97 -0.72 -0.98 -7.13
N PHE A 98 -1.66 -0.26 -7.72
CA PHE A 98 -1.89 1.15 -7.45
C PHE A 98 -3.39 1.46 -7.48
N CYS A 99 -3.85 2.30 -6.56
CA CYS A 99 -5.26 2.62 -6.41
C CYS A 99 -5.51 4.13 -6.47
N ALA A 100 -5.60 4.70 -7.68
CA ALA A 100 -5.93 6.12 -7.86
C ALA A 100 -7.30 6.49 -7.28
N GLU A 101 -8.25 5.55 -7.31
CA GLU A 101 -9.64 5.76 -6.90
C GLU A 101 -9.92 5.44 -5.43
N CYS A 102 -8.91 5.00 -4.66
CA CYS A 102 -9.07 4.74 -3.24
C CYS A 102 -9.31 6.05 -2.49
N ARG A 103 -10.43 6.13 -1.75
CA ARG A 103 -10.89 7.34 -1.02
C ARG A 103 -10.98 7.16 0.49
N SER A 104 -10.36 6.12 1.06
CA SER A 104 -10.29 6.00 2.51
C SER A 104 -9.52 7.20 3.08
N GLU A 105 -9.99 7.76 4.18
CA GLU A 105 -9.36 8.91 4.87
C GLU A 105 -7.94 8.58 5.36
N ALA A 106 -7.59 7.30 5.47
CA ALA A 106 -6.24 6.89 5.80
C ALA A 106 -5.22 7.27 4.70
N TYR A 107 -5.62 7.30 3.42
CA TYR A 107 -4.69 7.64 2.34
C TYR A 107 -4.39 9.13 2.29
N GLY A 108 -3.13 9.47 2.03
CA GLY A 108 -2.68 10.85 1.92
C GLY A 108 -2.90 11.42 0.52
N GLU A 109 -3.05 12.74 0.45
CA GLU A 109 -2.91 13.50 -0.78
C GLU A 109 -1.43 13.62 -1.19
N ALA A 110 -1.17 14.06 -2.42
CA ALA A 110 0.21 14.19 -2.91
C ALA A 110 1.06 15.10 -2.00
N CYS A 111 0.50 16.23 -1.55
CA CYS A 111 1.17 17.16 -0.65
C CYS A 111 1.37 16.63 0.79
N ASP A 112 0.67 15.57 1.18
CA ASP A 112 0.93 14.94 2.49
C ASP A 112 2.20 14.07 2.47
N ILE A 113 2.73 13.78 1.27
CA ILE A 113 3.78 12.77 1.04
C ILE A 113 5.01 13.39 0.37
N ASP A 114 4.80 14.21 -0.67
CA ASP A 114 5.82 15.01 -1.35
C ASP A 114 5.17 16.18 -2.12
N CYS A 115 5.30 17.39 -1.57
CA CYS A 115 4.74 18.60 -2.19
C CYS A 115 5.41 19.00 -3.51
N ILE A 116 6.61 18.49 -3.82
CA ILE A 116 7.39 18.91 -4.99
C ILE A 116 6.80 18.31 -6.29
N HIS A 117 6.01 17.24 -6.19
CA HIS A 117 5.41 16.53 -7.32
C HIS A 117 3.89 16.71 -7.43
N ALA A 118 3.31 17.68 -6.71
CA ALA A 118 1.88 18.00 -6.77
C ALA A 118 1.61 19.08 -7.83
N ASP A 119 1.48 18.66 -9.09
CA ASP A 119 0.99 19.49 -10.21
C ASP A 119 -0.44 19.11 -10.63
#